data_AF-A0A9E2EUW6-F1
#
_entry.id   AF-A0A9E2EUW6-F1
#
_cell.length_a   1.000
_cell.length_b   1.000
_cell.length_c   1.000
_cell.angle_alpha   90.00
_cell.angle_beta   90.00
_cell.angle_gamma   90.00
#
_symmetry.space_group_name_H-M   'P 1'
#
loop_
_entity.id
_entity.type
_entity.pdbx_description
1 polymer ?
#
loop_
_entity_poly.entity_id
_entity_poly.type
_entity_poly.pdbx_seq_one_letter_code
_entity_poly.pdbx_strand_id
1 'polypeptide(L)'
;FAVNAGNLEITDSNGTLSVPLASLGTDDQDIDVLTLNGATNVLTVGIENGADLTVDLSSLADDDVSVTNTIAGNRIATISEPGVAAVDIDETVTSLSQNTTTGVISYTDEDGGAAETANVVSTDSNNQISVGTDGGAFLNMPTIYSTGKINGNGTAAGIYQATVSRINEGDYQITFSTALSNTNYVIQLATIDCNGDCPGNTSANYDDPGITYYDQQTTGFKVNIGDSDNGTTAKDDIDLEFMYTVITIP
;
A
#
# COMPACT_ATOMS: atom_id res chain seq x y z
N PHE A 1 46.77 -81.24 -44.62
CA PHE A 1 47.08 -79.86 -45.04
C PHE A 1 48.11 -79.29 -44.08
N ALA A 2 48.95 -78.38 -44.56
CA ALA A 2 49.93 -77.66 -43.73
C ALA A 2 50.00 -76.20 -44.18
N VAL A 3 50.35 -75.30 -43.27
CA VAL A 3 50.70 -73.92 -43.64
C VAL A 3 52.19 -73.87 -43.86
N ASN A 4 52.61 -73.54 -45.08
CA ASN A 4 54.00 -73.47 -45.48
C ASN A 4 54.24 -72.18 -46.27
N ALA A 5 55.26 -71.41 -45.88
CA ALA A 5 55.66 -70.16 -46.53
C ALA A 5 54.51 -69.17 -46.85
N GLY A 6 53.48 -69.09 -45.99
CA GLY A 6 52.34 -68.19 -46.18
C GLY A 6 51.20 -68.74 -47.04
N ASN A 7 51.24 -70.02 -47.43
CA ASN A 7 50.19 -70.68 -48.19
C ASN A 7 49.60 -71.85 -47.40
N LEU A 8 48.30 -72.12 -47.59
CA LEU A 8 47.70 -73.38 -47.19
C LEU A 8 47.95 -74.40 -48.30
N GLU A 9 48.72 -75.43 -47.98
CA GLU A 9 49.05 -76.51 -48.89
C GLU A 9 48.22 -77.75 -48.57
N ILE A 10 47.54 -78.27 -49.59
CA ILE A 10 46.79 -79.52 -49.54
C ILE A 10 47.43 -80.46 -50.55
N THR A 11 48.10 -81.51 -50.06
CA THR A 11 48.70 -82.54 -50.90
C THR A 11 47.84 -83.80 -50.90
N ASP A 12 47.50 -84.27 -52.10
CA ASP A 12 46.85 -85.56 -52.33
C ASP A 12 47.63 -86.39 -53.35
N SER A 13 47.05 -87.51 -53.81
CA SER A 13 47.68 -88.39 -54.80
C SER A 13 47.89 -87.74 -56.19
N ASN A 14 47.30 -86.57 -56.45
CA ASN A 14 47.40 -85.83 -57.71
C ASN A 14 48.28 -84.56 -57.62
N GLY A 15 48.92 -84.30 -56.47
CA GLY A 15 49.88 -83.20 -56.30
C GLY A 15 49.54 -82.27 -55.13
N THR A 16 50.17 -81.10 -55.08
CA THR A 16 49.93 -80.09 -54.04
C THR A 16 49.16 -78.90 -54.60
N LEU A 17 47.97 -78.64 -54.06
CA LEU A 17 47.28 -77.36 -54.26
C LEU A 17 47.80 -76.36 -53.22
N SER A 18 48.32 -75.23 -53.71
CA SER A 18 48.84 -74.15 -52.87
C SER A 18 47.94 -72.92 -52.98
N VAL A 19 47.31 -72.54 -51.87
CA VAL A 19 46.42 -71.36 -51.80
C VAL A 19 47.13 -70.27 -50.99
N PRO A 20 47.47 -69.12 -51.59
CA PRO A 20 48.06 -68.00 -50.86
C PRO A 20 47.15 -67.52 -49.73
N LEU A 21 47.70 -67.36 -48.52
CA LEU A 21 46.95 -66.82 -47.37
C LEU A 21 47.11 -65.31 -47.21
N ALA A 22 47.98 -64.66 -48.02
CA ALA A 22 48.23 -63.22 -47.94
C ALA A 22 47.00 -62.35 -48.24
N SER A 23 45.98 -62.89 -48.92
CA SER A 23 44.70 -62.20 -49.15
C SER A 23 43.68 -62.44 -48.04
N LEU A 24 43.99 -63.29 -47.06
CA LEU A 24 43.22 -63.40 -45.83
C LEU A 24 43.71 -62.27 -44.92
N GLY A 25 43.21 -61.06 -45.16
CA GLY A 25 43.59 -59.88 -44.39
C GLY A 25 43.58 -60.18 -42.88
N THR A 26 44.53 -59.59 -42.17
CA THR A 26 44.46 -59.52 -40.72
C THR A 26 43.36 -58.53 -40.37
N ASP A 27 42.46 -58.90 -39.47
CA ASP A 27 41.56 -57.92 -38.84
C ASP A 27 42.40 -57.13 -37.82
N ASP A 28 43.20 -56.18 -38.31
CA ASP A 28 44.15 -55.36 -37.56
C ASP A 28 43.76 -53.88 -37.55
N GLN A 29 42.49 -53.58 -37.82
CA GLN A 29 41.97 -52.21 -37.79
C GLN A 29 41.96 -51.67 -36.36
N ASP A 30 42.55 -50.49 -36.15
CA ASP A 30 42.43 -49.71 -34.92
C ASP A 30 41.44 -48.53 -35.08
N ILE A 31 41.17 -47.80 -33.99
CA ILE A 31 40.45 -46.52 -34.05
C ILE A 31 41.41 -45.43 -34.51
N ASP A 32 41.15 -44.83 -35.67
CA ASP A 32 41.95 -43.74 -36.25
C ASP A 32 41.42 -42.35 -35.84
N VAL A 33 40.09 -42.21 -35.71
CA VAL A 33 39.44 -40.94 -35.36
C VAL A 33 38.41 -41.14 -34.24
N LEU A 34 38.44 -40.28 -33.22
CA LEU A 34 37.39 -40.20 -32.21
C LEU A 34 37.02 -38.73 -32.00
N THR A 35 35.83 -38.33 -32.42
CA THR A 35 35.42 -36.91 -32.36
C THR A 35 33.96 -36.78 -32.00
N LEU A 36 33.66 -35.92 -31.03
CA LEU A 36 32.31 -35.48 -30.70
C LEU A 36 31.99 -34.18 -31.43
N ASN A 37 30.95 -34.19 -32.26
CA ASN A 37 30.38 -32.97 -32.80
C ASN A 37 29.43 -32.34 -31.77
N GLY A 38 29.91 -31.35 -31.03
CA GLY A 38 29.11 -30.67 -29.99
C GLY A 38 27.90 -29.86 -30.50
N ALA A 39 27.74 -29.67 -31.81
CA ALA A 39 26.55 -29.04 -32.38
C ALA A 39 25.45 -30.06 -32.71
N THR A 40 25.82 -31.31 -33.04
CA THR A 40 24.86 -32.37 -33.39
C THR A 40 24.79 -33.49 -32.35
N ASN A 41 25.61 -33.45 -31.31
CA ASN A 41 25.78 -34.51 -30.32
C ASN A 41 26.04 -35.89 -30.94
N VAL A 42 26.73 -35.94 -32.09
CA VAL A 42 27.11 -37.20 -32.74
C VAL A 42 28.56 -37.50 -32.43
N LEU A 43 28.80 -38.68 -31.86
CA LEU A 43 30.14 -39.25 -31.72
C LEU A 43 30.48 -40.01 -33.01
N THR A 44 31.55 -39.60 -33.68
CA THR A 44 32.11 -40.32 -34.82
C THR A 44 33.32 -41.15 -34.35
N VAL A 45 33.28 -42.45 -34.66
CA VAL A 45 34.37 -43.40 -34.47
C VAL A 45 34.88 -43.80 -35.85
N GLY A 46 36.02 -43.24 -36.24
CA GLY A 46 36.72 -43.62 -37.47
C GLY A 46 37.52 -44.90 -37.25
N ILE A 47 37.28 -45.87 -38.13
CA ILE A 47 37.92 -47.18 -38.11
C ILE A 47 39.00 -47.21 -39.18
N GLU A 48 40.24 -47.54 -38.82
CA GLU A 48 41.36 -47.58 -39.75
C GLU A 48 41.06 -48.56 -40.90
N ASN A 49 41.14 -48.10 -42.15
CA ASN A 49 40.78 -48.88 -43.34
C ASN A 49 39.31 -49.38 -43.38
N GLY A 50 38.44 -48.85 -42.51
CA GLY A 50 37.02 -49.19 -42.40
C GLY A 50 36.11 -48.01 -42.75
N ALA A 51 34.81 -48.23 -42.66
CA ALA A 51 33.83 -47.14 -42.70
C ALA A 51 33.63 -46.58 -41.29
N ASP A 52 33.51 -45.26 -41.18
CA ASP A 52 33.19 -44.60 -39.92
C ASP A 52 31.85 -45.10 -39.37
N LEU A 53 31.78 -45.21 -38.05
CA LEU A 53 30.56 -45.44 -37.30
C LEU A 53 30.16 -44.17 -36.57
N THR A 54 28.87 -43.89 -36.55
CA THR A 54 28.31 -42.76 -35.81
C THR A 54 27.35 -43.25 -34.75
N VAL A 55 27.42 -42.61 -33.59
CA VAL A 55 26.47 -42.81 -32.49
C VAL A 55 25.82 -41.47 -32.22
N ASP A 56 24.50 -41.41 -32.39
CA ASP A 56 23.71 -40.25 -32.03
C ASP A 56 23.48 -40.24 -30.51
N LEU A 57 24.09 -39.27 -29.82
CA LEU A 57 23.97 -39.07 -28.39
C LEU A 57 22.97 -37.96 -28.05
N SER A 58 22.18 -37.47 -29.01
CA SER A 58 21.17 -36.43 -28.78
C SER A 58 20.17 -36.83 -27.69
N SER A 59 19.85 -38.12 -27.57
CA SER A 59 18.98 -38.64 -26.49
C SER A 59 19.58 -38.57 -25.09
N LEU A 60 20.89 -38.34 -24.96
CA LEU A 60 21.55 -38.12 -23.66
C LEU A 60 21.61 -36.64 -23.29
N ALA A 61 21.29 -35.74 -24.22
CA ALA A 61 21.07 -34.33 -23.94
C ALA A 61 19.61 -34.14 -23.48
N ASP A 62 19.23 -34.83 -22.41
CA ASP A 62 17.96 -34.59 -21.74
C ASP A 62 18.08 -33.30 -20.90
N ASP A 63 17.00 -32.54 -20.84
CA ASP A 63 16.90 -31.36 -19.99
C ASP A 63 16.67 -31.88 -18.57
N ASP A 64 17.71 -31.86 -17.74
CA ASP A 64 17.66 -32.36 -16.36
C ASP A 64 16.59 -31.63 -15.52
N VAL A 65 16.04 -30.49 -16.00
CA VAL A 65 15.10 -29.64 -15.26
C VAL A 65 13.92 -29.17 -16.12
N SER A 66 12.82 -29.92 -16.11
CA SER A 66 11.55 -29.45 -16.68
C SER A 66 10.79 -28.51 -15.74
N VAL A 67 10.51 -27.28 -16.19
CA VAL A 67 9.62 -26.32 -15.50
C VAL A 67 8.38 -26.04 -16.35
N THR A 68 7.22 -26.45 -15.84
CA THR A 68 5.97 -26.49 -16.63
C THR A 68 4.80 -25.72 -16.02
N ASN A 69 4.88 -25.36 -14.73
CA ASN A 69 3.81 -24.65 -14.00
C ASN A 69 4.26 -23.27 -13.51
N THR A 70 4.85 -22.47 -14.40
CA THR A 70 5.17 -21.07 -14.07
C THR A 70 3.88 -20.24 -14.03
N ILE A 71 3.79 -19.38 -13.04
CA ILE A 71 2.75 -18.36 -12.92
C ILE A 71 3.34 -17.00 -13.31
N ALA A 72 2.50 -16.00 -13.54
CA ALA A 72 2.97 -14.64 -13.74
C ALA A 72 3.15 -13.93 -12.39
N GLY A 73 4.23 -13.17 -12.23
CA GLY A 73 4.41 -12.30 -11.08
C GLY A 73 5.82 -11.75 -10.94
N ASN A 74 6.39 -11.80 -9.74
CA ASN A 74 7.76 -11.36 -9.50
C ASN A 74 8.74 -12.47 -9.80
N ARG A 75 9.73 -12.19 -10.65
CA ARG A 75 10.76 -13.17 -10.97
C ARG A 75 11.64 -13.49 -9.76
N ILE A 76 11.68 -14.75 -9.36
CA ILE A 76 12.57 -15.26 -8.33
C ILE A 76 13.83 -15.92 -8.91
N ALA A 77 13.72 -16.51 -10.10
CA ALA A 77 14.83 -17.16 -10.78
C ALA A 77 14.61 -17.20 -12.30
N THR A 78 15.72 -17.38 -13.03
CA THR A 78 15.70 -17.73 -14.45
C THR A 78 16.52 -18.99 -14.62
N ILE A 79 15.92 -20.04 -15.17
CA ILE A 79 16.65 -21.23 -15.60
C ILE A 79 17.06 -21.00 -17.04
N SER A 80 18.36 -21.18 -17.31
CA SER A 80 18.94 -20.99 -18.63
C SER A 80 19.98 -22.06 -18.89
N GLU A 81 19.83 -22.73 -20.03
CA GLU A 81 20.73 -23.76 -20.51
C GLU A 81 21.17 -23.48 -21.95
N PRO A 82 22.37 -23.91 -22.37
CA PRO A 82 22.82 -23.75 -23.74
C PRO A 82 21.88 -24.45 -24.73
N GLY A 83 21.36 -23.72 -25.71
CA GLY A 83 20.52 -24.28 -26.78
C GLY A 83 19.03 -24.38 -26.44
N VAL A 84 18.62 -24.03 -25.23
CA VAL A 84 17.21 -24.00 -24.79
C VAL A 84 16.79 -22.56 -24.49
N ALA A 85 15.52 -22.23 -24.74
CA ALA A 85 14.97 -20.93 -24.36
C ALA A 85 14.91 -20.84 -22.82
N ALA A 86 15.42 -19.74 -22.25
CA ALA A 86 15.38 -19.55 -20.82
C ALA A 86 13.93 -19.48 -20.30
N VAL A 87 13.69 -20.08 -19.14
CA VAL A 87 12.40 -20.08 -18.46
C VAL A 87 12.52 -19.29 -17.17
N ASP A 88 11.68 -18.28 -17.04
CA ASP A 88 11.55 -17.48 -15.83
C ASP A 88 10.62 -18.19 -14.84
N ILE A 89 11.06 -18.30 -13.59
CA ILE A 89 10.24 -18.74 -12.46
C ILE A 89 9.82 -17.48 -11.71
N ASP A 90 8.51 -17.25 -11.67
CA ASP A 90 7.92 -16.14 -10.95
C ASP A 90 7.11 -16.62 -9.73
N GLU A 91 6.97 -15.74 -8.74
CA GLU A 91 6.07 -15.86 -7.59
C GLU A 91 4.86 -14.92 -7.77
N THR A 92 3.70 -15.30 -7.24
CA THR A 92 2.55 -14.40 -7.15
C THR A 92 2.82 -13.27 -6.15
N VAL A 93 2.17 -12.11 -6.35
CA VAL A 93 2.37 -10.91 -5.52
C VAL A 93 1.13 -10.66 -4.69
N THR A 94 1.30 -10.43 -3.39
CA THR A 94 0.23 -9.95 -2.51
C THR A 94 -0.15 -8.52 -2.86
N SER A 95 -1.44 -8.19 -2.76
CA SER A 95 -1.91 -6.82 -2.96
C SER A 95 -2.77 -6.33 -1.81
N LEU A 96 -2.59 -5.05 -1.45
CA LEU A 96 -3.41 -4.35 -0.47
C LEU A 96 -3.90 -3.07 -1.12
N SER A 97 -5.21 -2.88 -1.15
CA SER A 97 -5.83 -1.68 -1.70
C SER A 97 -6.98 -1.19 -0.82
N GLN A 98 -7.29 0.08 -0.94
CA GLN A 98 -8.44 0.68 -0.27
C GLN A 98 -9.35 1.30 -1.34
N ASN A 99 -10.63 0.97 -1.26
CA ASN A 99 -11.64 1.65 -2.04
C ASN A 99 -11.94 3.02 -1.40
N THR A 100 -11.58 4.11 -2.08
CA THR A 100 -11.73 5.47 -1.54
C THR A 100 -13.19 5.92 -1.39
N THR A 101 -14.13 5.23 -2.04
CA THR A 101 -15.57 5.54 -1.94
C THR A 101 -16.23 4.79 -0.79
N THR A 102 -15.89 3.52 -0.60
CA THR A 102 -16.54 2.66 0.41
C THR A 102 -15.72 2.50 1.69
N GLY A 103 -14.45 2.90 1.68
CA GLY A 103 -13.53 2.71 2.79
C GLY A 103 -13.18 1.25 3.06
N VAL A 104 -13.52 0.33 2.15
CA VAL A 104 -13.19 -1.09 2.27
C VAL A 104 -11.74 -1.29 1.86
N ILE A 105 -10.96 -1.86 2.77
CA ILE A 105 -9.63 -2.39 2.51
C ILE A 105 -9.78 -3.80 1.96
N SER A 106 -9.12 -4.10 0.85
CA SER A 106 -9.08 -5.42 0.22
C SER A 106 -7.63 -5.91 0.16
N TYR A 107 -7.39 -7.06 0.76
CA TYR A 107 -6.14 -7.79 0.71
C TYR A 107 -6.34 -9.02 -0.18
N THR A 108 -5.49 -9.21 -1.19
CA THR A 108 -5.45 -10.43 -1.99
C THR A 108 -4.12 -11.11 -1.72
N ASP A 109 -4.18 -12.32 -1.19
CA ASP A 109 -3.00 -13.15 -0.97
C ASP A 109 -2.48 -13.78 -2.26
N GLU A 110 -1.34 -14.45 -2.14
CA GLU A 110 -0.67 -15.18 -3.20
C GLU A 110 -1.36 -16.50 -3.60
N ASP A 111 -2.32 -16.97 -2.80
CA ASP A 111 -3.03 -18.24 -3.00
C ASP A 111 -4.12 -18.15 -4.09
N GLY A 112 -4.35 -16.95 -4.65
CA GLY A 112 -5.30 -16.72 -5.75
C GLY A 112 -6.76 -16.81 -5.31
N GLY A 113 -7.02 -16.71 -4.00
CA GLY A 113 -8.34 -16.72 -3.41
C GLY A 113 -9.14 -15.44 -3.67
N ALA A 114 -10.36 -15.40 -3.14
CA ALA A 114 -11.11 -14.15 -3.06
C ALA A 114 -10.42 -13.20 -2.07
N ALA A 115 -10.41 -11.90 -2.38
CA ALA A 115 -9.82 -10.91 -1.49
C ALA A 115 -10.48 -10.93 -0.11
N GLU A 116 -9.65 -10.90 0.93
CA GLU A 116 -10.09 -10.64 2.30
C GLU A 116 -10.37 -9.15 2.47
N THR A 117 -11.45 -8.82 3.16
CA THR A 117 -11.90 -7.42 3.28
C THR A 117 -12.04 -6.96 4.72
N ALA A 118 -11.67 -5.70 4.97
CA ALA A 118 -11.91 -5.01 6.23
C ALA A 118 -12.55 -3.64 5.98
N ASN A 119 -13.50 -3.25 6.83
CA ASN A 119 -14.15 -1.95 6.74
C ASN A 119 -13.39 -0.94 7.61
N VAL A 120 -13.01 0.22 7.06
CA VAL A 120 -12.46 1.34 7.85
C VAL A 120 -13.54 1.99 8.73
N VAL A 121 -14.77 2.02 8.23
CA VAL A 121 -15.93 2.62 8.90
C VAL A 121 -17.04 1.58 8.96
N SER A 122 -17.68 1.40 10.13
CA SER A 122 -18.83 0.49 10.23
C SER A 122 -19.96 0.91 9.29
N THR A 123 -20.65 -0.09 8.74
CA THR A 123 -21.83 0.08 7.87
C THR A 123 -23.14 0.10 8.64
N ASP A 124 -23.07 -0.03 9.97
CA ASP A 124 -24.25 0.02 10.83
C ASP A 124 -25.02 1.33 10.65
N SER A 125 -26.34 1.25 10.70
CA SER A 125 -27.20 2.43 10.69
C SER A 125 -26.87 3.35 11.87
N ASN A 126 -27.01 4.66 11.66
CA ASN A 126 -26.72 5.71 12.66
C ASN A 126 -25.23 5.86 13.00
N ASN A 127 -24.33 5.35 12.16
CA ASN A 127 -22.93 5.69 12.29
C ASN A 127 -22.74 7.21 12.11
N GLN A 128 -21.99 7.78 13.03
CA GLN A 128 -21.70 9.19 13.15
C GLN A 128 -20.47 9.61 12.32
N ILE A 129 -19.66 8.62 11.93
CA ILE A 129 -18.50 8.73 11.05
C ILE A 129 -18.90 8.20 9.68
N SER A 130 -18.50 8.89 8.61
CA SER A 130 -18.64 8.46 7.22
C SER A 130 -17.26 8.17 6.60
N VAL A 131 -17.26 7.61 5.41
CA VAL A 131 -16.03 7.46 4.62
C VAL A 131 -15.67 8.81 3.99
N GLY A 132 -14.43 9.25 4.17
CA GLY A 132 -13.87 10.45 3.56
C GLY A 132 -13.51 10.24 2.09
N THR A 133 -13.13 11.30 1.39
CA THR A 133 -12.76 11.23 -0.04
C THR A 133 -11.49 10.41 -0.32
N ASP A 134 -10.70 10.14 0.72
CA ASP A 134 -9.50 9.31 0.71
C ASP A 134 -9.79 7.86 1.15
N GLY A 135 -11.04 7.49 1.40
CA GLY A 135 -11.44 6.19 1.95
C GLY A 135 -11.32 6.09 3.47
N GLY A 136 -10.78 7.11 4.13
CA GLY A 136 -10.56 7.14 5.58
C GLY A 136 -11.84 7.36 6.38
N ALA A 137 -11.73 7.25 7.71
CA ALA A 137 -12.81 7.64 8.62
C ALA A 137 -12.90 9.16 8.73
N PHE A 138 -14.09 9.72 8.47
CA PHE A 138 -14.36 11.15 8.48
C PHE A 138 -15.58 11.46 9.37
N LEU A 139 -15.42 12.40 10.31
CA LEU A 139 -16.51 12.83 11.19
C LEU A 139 -17.28 13.99 10.53
N ASN A 140 -18.49 13.71 10.04
CA ASN A 140 -19.33 14.68 9.32
C ASN A 140 -20.56 15.10 10.13
N MET A 141 -20.35 15.77 11.26
CA MET A 141 -21.46 16.32 12.07
C MET A 141 -21.09 17.64 12.74
N PRO A 142 -22.06 18.36 13.32
CA PRO A 142 -21.77 19.52 14.14
C PRO A 142 -20.83 19.19 15.30
N THR A 143 -19.74 19.94 15.44
CA THR A 143 -18.74 19.74 16.49
C THR A 143 -18.50 21.02 17.27
N ILE A 144 -18.18 20.88 18.56
CA ILE A 144 -17.72 22.01 19.36
C ILE A 144 -16.30 22.34 18.92
N TYR A 145 -16.14 23.52 18.32
CA TYR A 145 -14.85 24.03 17.86
C TYR A 145 -14.09 24.74 18.98
N SER A 146 -14.80 25.60 19.72
CA SER A 146 -14.26 26.37 20.83
C SER A 146 -15.34 26.57 21.90
N THR A 147 -14.94 26.68 23.15
CA THR A 147 -15.85 26.94 24.27
C THR A 147 -15.10 27.67 25.36
N GLY A 148 -15.81 28.47 26.14
CA GLY A 148 -15.19 29.12 27.28
C GLY A 148 -16.17 29.61 28.31
N LYS A 149 -15.66 29.76 29.54
CA LYS A 149 -16.25 30.45 30.67
C LYS A 149 -15.35 31.63 31.01
N ILE A 150 -15.90 32.84 30.87
CA ILE A 150 -15.17 34.10 30.93
C ILE A 150 -15.66 34.87 32.16
N ASN A 151 -14.72 35.34 33.00
CA ASN A 151 -15.01 36.21 34.12
C ASN A 151 -15.28 37.64 33.63
N GLY A 152 -16.09 38.42 34.36
CA GLY A 152 -16.40 39.81 34.00
C GLY A 152 -15.17 40.71 33.83
N ASN A 153 -14.06 40.43 34.51
CA ASN A 153 -12.81 41.18 34.34
C ASN A 153 -12.06 40.87 33.03
N GLY A 154 -12.59 40.02 32.16
CA GLY A 154 -11.95 39.64 30.89
C GLY A 154 -10.94 38.51 30.96
N THR A 155 -10.84 37.82 32.11
CA THR A 155 -9.97 36.65 32.25
C THR A 155 -10.76 35.37 32.01
N ALA A 156 -10.14 34.37 31.38
CA ALA A 156 -10.75 33.07 31.22
C ALA A 156 -10.71 32.28 32.53
N ALA A 157 -11.87 31.85 33.04
CA ALA A 157 -11.95 30.82 34.06
C ALA A 157 -11.68 29.43 33.47
N GLY A 158 -12.08 29.23 32.22
CA GLY A 158 -11.72 28.08 31.39
C GLY A 158 -11.98 28.41 29.93
N ILE A 159 -11.06 28.08 29.02
CA ILE A 159 -11.21 28.36 27.59
C ILE A 159 -10.49 27.30 26.78
N TYR A 160 -11.10 26.88 25.68
CA TYR A 160 -10.57 25.88 24.76
C TYR A 160 -10.53 26.44 23.34
N GLN A 161 -9.40 26.25 22.66
CA GLN A 161 -9.15 26.68 21.28
C GLN A 161 -9.38 28.19 21.02
N ALA A 162 -9.25 29.02 22.05
CA ALA A 162 -9.35 30.45 21.94
C ALA A 162 -8.64 31.18 23.09
N THR A 163 -8.48 32.48 22.92
CA THR A 163 -8.14 33.45 23.97
C THR A 163 -9.26 34.47 24.10
N VAL A 164 -9.27 35.20 25.23
CA VAL A 164 -10.19 36.30 25.48
C VAL A 164 -9.42 37.57 25.81
N SER A 165 -9.96 38.72 25.42
CA SER A 165 -9.49 40.03 25.87
C SER A 165 -10.68 40.95 26.07
N ARG A 166 -10.77 41.57 27.24
CA ARG A 166 -11.75 42.65 27.48
C ARG A 166 -11.30 43.90 26.72
N ILE A 167 -12.20 44.47 25.93
CA ILE A 167 -11.95 45.65 25.09
C ILE A 167 -12.26 46.93 25.89
N ASN A 168 -13.44 46.97 26.49
CA ASN A 168 -13.98 48.01 27.36
C ASN A 168 -14.95 47.33 28.36
N GLU A 169 -15.80 48.08 29.02
CA GLU A 169 -16.87 47.52 29.85
C GLU A 169 -17.91 46.77 29.01
N GLY A 170 -18.26 45.55 29.43
CA GLY A 170 -19.24 44.73 28.74
C GLY A 170 -18.81 44.15 27.39
N ASP A 171 -17.77 44.68 26.72
CA ASP A 171 -17.24 44.11 25.48
C ASP A 171 -16.00 43.22 25.65
N TYR A 172 -16.08 42.03 25.05
CA TYR A 172 -15.03 41.01 25.05
C TYR A 172 -14.74 40.52 23.64
N GLN A 173 -13.46 40.45 23.27
CA GLN A 173 -12.99 39.76 22.08
C GLN A 173 -12.69 38.30 22.41
N ILE A 174 -13.32 37.37 21.71
CA ILE A 174 -12.89 35.97 21.64
C ILE A 174 -12.05 35.80 20.38
N THR A 175 -10.83 35.27 20.51
CA THR A 175 -9.92 35.03 19.39
C THR A 175 -9.59 33.56 19.31
N PHE A 176 -9.94 32.88 18.22
CA PHE A 176 -9.63 31.47 18.02
C PHE A 176 -8.14 31.23 17.88
N SER A 177 -7.67 30.10 18.42
CA SER A 177 -6.27 29.66 18.28
C SER A 177 -5.90 29.31 16.84
N THR A 178 -6.89 28.97 16.01
CA THR A 178 -6.73 28.74 14.57
C THR A 178 -7.89 29.41 13.85
N ALA A 179 -7.65 30.02 12.69
CA ALA A 179 -8.75 30.59 11.92
C ALA A 179 -9.60 29.48 11.29
N LEU A 180 -10.93 29.61 11.37
CA LEU A 180 -11.87 28.80 10.59
C LEU A 180 -11.79 29.20 9.11
N SER A 181 -12.21 28.30 8.22
CA SER A 181 -12.21 28.57 6.77
C SER A 181 -13.26 29.60 6.34
N ASN A 182 -14.30 29.79 7.15
CA ASN A 182 -15.40 30.73 6.92
C ASN A 182 -16.08 31.12 8.24
N THR A 183 -17.08 31.99 8.17
CA THR A 183 -17.82 32.53 9.32
C THR A 183 -19.14 31.81 9.61
N ASN A 184 -19.44 30.68 8.97
CA ASN A 184 -20.73 29.97 9.10
C ASN A 184 -20.76 29.04 10.33
N TYR A 185 -20.15 29.46 11.44
CA TYR A 185 -20.23 28.75 12.71
C TYR A 185 -21.35 29.34 13.58
N VAL A 186 -21.87 28.53 14.50
CA VAL A 186 -22.90 28.95 15.46
C VAL A 186 -22.21 29.42 16.73
N ILE A 187 -22.69 30.53 17.29
CA ILE A 187 -22.28 31.01 18.61
C ILE A 187 -23.48 30.85 19.55
N GLN A 188 -23.31 30.07 20.61
CA GLN A 188 -24.27 30.00 21.72
C GLN A 188 -23.67 30.74 22.91
N LEU A 189 -24.46 31.63 23.51
CA LEU A 189 -24.06 32.43 24.67
C LEU A 189 -24.99 32.15 25.84
N ALA A 190 -24.44 32.20 27.05
CA ALA A 190 -25.19 32.17 28.29
C ALA A 190 -24.55 33.10 29.31
N THR A 191 -25.37 33.84 30.05
CA THR A 191 -24.97 34.67 31.19
C THR A 191 -25.42 34.03 32.50
N ILE A 192 -24.81 34.47 33.60
CA ILE A 192 -25.28 34.13 34.94
C ILE A 192 -26.65 34.77 35.21
N ASP A 193 -27.55 34.03 35.86
CA ASP A 193 -28.74 34.59 36.51
C ASP A 193 -28.37 35.03 37.93
N CYS A 194 -28.53 36.33 38.17
CA CYS A 194 -28.20 37.01 39.42
C CYS A 194 -29.44 37.35 40.24
N ASN A 195 -30.61 36.77 39.93
CA ASN A 195 -31.88 37.00 40.63
C ASN A 195 -32.29 38.49 40.69
N GLY A 196 -31.95 39.28 39.66
CA GLY A 196 -32.27 40.71 39.58
C GLY A 196 -31.29 41.63 40.31
N ASP A 197 -30.15 41.11 40.79
CA ASP A 197 -29.08 41.92 41.41
C ASP A 197 -27.72 41.51 40.86
N CYS A 198 -27.50 41.78 39.58
CA CYS A 198 -26.25 41.47 38.91
C CYS A 198 -25.17 42.43 39.42
N PRO A 199 -24.08 41.90 40.02
CA PRO A 199 -22.99 42.73 40.50
C PRO A 199 -22.22 43.26 39.30
N GLY A 200 -22.62 44.44 38.82
CA GLY A 200 -21.84 45.18 37.84
C GLY A 200 -20.63 45.86 38.47
N ASN A 201 -19.98 46.72 37.72
CA ASN A 201 -18.83 47.48 38.22
C ASN A 201 -19.22 48.79 38.94
N THR A 202 -20.51 49.15 38.90
CA THR A 202 -21.10 50.30 39.58
C THR A 202 -21.88 49.85 40.82
N SER A 203 -22.28 50.79 41.68
CA SER A 203 -23.18 50.52 42.81
C SER A 203 -24.65 50.36 42.39
N ALA A 204 -24.94 50.22 41.09
CA ALA A 204 -26.28 50.04 40.57
C ALA A 204 -26.62 48.54 40.50
N ASN A 205 -27.86 48.21 40.84
CA ASN A 205 -28.38 46.86 40.69
C ASN A 205 -28.88 46.72 39.25
N TYR A 206 -28.26 45.81 38.49
CA TYR A 206 -28.69 45.46 37.15
C TYR A 206 -29.63 44.26 37.22
N ASP A 207 -30.84 44.37 36.69
CA ASP A 207 -31.87 43.34 36.83
C ASP A 207 -32.21 42.60 35.52
N ASP A 208 -31.84 43.15 34.35
CA ASP A 208 -32.17 42.58 33.04
C ASP A 208 -30.92 42.43 32.11
N PRO A 209 -29.93 41.59 32.49
CA PRO A 209 -28.71 41.41 31.69
C PRO A 209 -28.99 40.74 30.34
N GLY A 210 -28.71 41.47 29.25
CA GLY A 210 -28.77 40.97 27.88
C GLY A 210 -27.39 40.69 27.31
N ILE A 211 -27.22 39.53 26.67
CA ILE A 211 -25.97 39.11 26.02
C ILE A 211 -26.15 38.94 24.51
N THR A 212 -25.21 39.49 23.73
CA THR A 212 -25.22 39.44 22.27
C THR A 212 -23.81 39.22 21.72
N TYR A 213 -23.70 38.55 20.57
CA TYR A 213 -22.45 38.53 19.79
C TYR A 213 -22.50 39.58 18.68
N TYR A 214 -21.33 40.01 18.22
CA TYR A 214 -21.15 40.85 17.04
C TYR A 214 -19.77 40.62 16.41
N ASP A 215 -19.54 41.20 15.23
CA ASP A 215 -18.25 41.15 14.54
C ASP A 215 -17.72 39.71 14.36
N GLN A 216 -18.58 38.84 13.82
CA GLN A 216 -18.25 37.43 13.58
C GLN A 216 -17.25 37.31 12.42
N GLN A 217 -16.05 36.82 12.75
CA GLN A 217 -14.92 36.66 11.82
C GLN A 217 -14.43 35.22 11.83
N THR A 218 -13.61 34.85 10.84
CA THR A 218 -12.96 33.53 10.80
C THR A 218 -12.00 33.30 11.98
N THR A 219 -11.49 34.38 12.57
CA THR A 219 -10.54 34.37 13.68
C THR A 219 -11.19 34.51 15.05
N GLY A 220 -12.52 34.65 15.13
CA GLY A 220 -13.23 34.85 16.40
C GLY A 220 -14.40 35.81 16.27
N PHE A 221 -14.90 36.30 17.39
CA PHE A 221 -16.07 37.17 17.46
C PHE A 221 -16.01 38.03 18.72
N LYS A 222 -16.88 39.03 18.82
CA LYS A 222 -17.02 39.86 20.01
C LYS A 222 -18.34 39.56 20.72
N VAL A 223 -18.34 39.75 22.03
CA VAL A 223 -19.50 39.62 22.91
C VAL A 223 -19.72 40.96 23.60
N ASN A 224 -20.97 41.40 23.65
CA ASN A 224 -21.40 42.55 24.43
C ASN A 224 -22.44 42.08 25.47
N ILE A 225 -22.23 42.47 26.73
CA ILE A 225 -23.15 42.25 27.84
C ILE A 225 -23.54 43.61 28.42
N GLY A 226 -24.82 43.79 28.72
CA GLY A 226 -25.30 44.99 29.37
C GLY A 226 -26.77 44.91 29.77
N ASP A 227 -27.21 45.85 30.57
CA ASP A 227 -28.57 45.95 31.09
C ASP A 227 -29.52 46.41 30.00
N SER A 228 -30.55 45.61 29.74
CA SER A 228 -31.56 45.99 28.75
C SER A 228 -32.65 46.82 29.43
N ASP A 229 -32.49 48.15 29.46
CA ASP A 229 -33.53 49.07 29.97
C ASP A 229 -34.86 48.90 29.20
N ASN A 230 -35.97 48.87 29.93
CA ASN A 230 -37.33 48.70 29.43
C ASN A 230 -38.02 50.00 28.94
N GLY A 231 -37.33 51.14 28.96
CA GLY A 231 -38.02 52.43 28.91
C GLY A 231 -37.53 53.44 27.87
N THR A 232 -36.32 53.99 28.02
CA THR A 232 -35.89 55.17 27.24
C THR A 232 -34.37 55.43 27.19
N THR A 233 -33.56 54.69 27.93
CA THR A 233 -32.10 54.85 27.93
C THR A 233 -31.42 53.78 27.08
N ALA A 234 -30.20 54.08 26.61
CA ALA A 234 -29.40 53.10 25.89
C ALA A 234 -28.98 51.98 26.85
N LYS A 235 -28.75 50.78 26.30
CA LYS A 235 -28.17 49.64 27.03
C LYS A 235 -26.93 50.10 27.79
N ASP A 236 -26.89 49.88 29.10
CA ASP A 236 -25.71 50.15 29.93
C ASP A 236 -24.83 48.90 29.92
N ASP A 237 -23.59 49.02 29.48
CA ASP A 237 -22.69 47.88 29.38
C ASP A 237 -22.29 47.42 30.79
N ILE A 238 -22.18 46.10 31.01
CA ILE A 238 -21.84 45.53 32.33
C ILE A 238 -20.81 44.41 32.18
N ASP A 239 -19.83 44.41 33.06
CA ASP A 239 -18.92 43.29 33.22
C ASP A 239 -19.55 42.13 34.00
N LEU A 240 -19.93 41.06 33.31
CA LEU A 240 -20.48 39.85 33.93
C LEU A 240 -19.79 38.58 33.46
N GLU A 241 -19.89 37.54 34.28
CA GLU A 241 -19.50 36.20 33.87
C GLU A 241 -20.41 35.70 32.75
N PHE A 242 -19.81 35.12 31.72
CA PHE A 242 -20.56 34.46 30.65
C PHE A 242 -19.86 33.20 30.15
N MET A 243 -20.63 32.36 29.48
CA MET A 243 -20.16 31.19 28.77
C MET A 243 -20.49 31.32 27.30
N TYR A 244 -19.62 30.72 26.47
CA TYR A 244 -19.89 30.57 25.05
C TYR A 244 -19.53 29.17 24.56
N THR A 245 -20.22 28.74 23.51
CA THR A 245 -19.89 27.56 22.72
C THR A 245 -19.95 27.92 21.24
N VAL A 246 -18.87 27.59 20.52
CA VAL A 246 -18.80 27.71 19.06
C VAL A 246 -18.99 26.32 18.47
N ILE A 247 -19.98 26.18 17.61
CA ILE A 247 -20.30 24.93 16.92
C ILE A 247 -20.01 25.11 15.43
N THR A 248 -19.11 24.30 14.90
CA THR A 248 -18.89 24.21 13.45
C THR A 248 -19.83 23.17 12.86
N ILE A 249 -20.43 23.50 11.72
CA ILE A 249 -21.29 22.60 10.95
C ILE A 249 -20.48 22.16 9.71
N PRO A 250 -20.44 20.86 9.38
CA PRO A 250 -19.74 20.37 8.20
C PRO A 250 -20.26 20.93 6.88
#